data_AF-A0A7S0LHU1-F1
#
_entry.id   AF-A0A7S0LHU1-F1
#
_cell.length_a   1.000
_cell.length_b   1.000
_cell.length_c   1.000
_cell.angle_alpha   90.00
_cell.angle_beta   90.00
_cell.angle_gamma   90.00
#
_symmetry.space_group_name_H-M   'P 1'
#
loop_
_entity.id
_entity.type
_entity.pdbx_description
1 polymer ?
#
loop_
_entity_poly.entity_id
_entity_poly.type
_entity_poly.pdbx_seq_one_letter_code
_entity_poly.pdbx_strand_id
1 'polypeptide(L)'
;IDDVREMESVQLMSEAYDWYGLQLLATLIWWALIKAKTGKHLYALCSSSVCTCPSWLPHKQLLLLAAQKQRIFIALPVALAAGTIAGQFVVVRAAIALVVSLYHLVESSHTSRHGEYPVLYASWAMVLPAALAHAACLGVAIHFVVSCGLAKCIVGSTRAWILGGTMRTYLSVYGQSTASKPLLRGLNRWLACHASSAVGFCTLALECIAVPLTLVLPRARFVVGVWGMVGLHIGIALSMSLNVGLVFLTTLPTYIAGFSCGARVGSAEWLLAAAVALLPSALVLLRGRQLAEDWPSTPCSLFMWNGEQAERLARLTMTGKTRLVLATREVAQSGALVGMSVVHHGGSGAFGTRAAPGEQLVVHDSILRVAGFTLLHDDLIDAFDLPTIGRLTSTQADAGREAAELLMMRRLLRRLEVWLGRERRVLETASGRPLLHAYFVSIDGDNRVASLVAMAAA
;
A
#
# COMPACT_ATOMS: atom_id res chain seq x y z
N ILE A 1 -37.63 14.29 28.28
CA ILE A 1 -36.17 13.99 28.36
C ILE A 1 -35.93 12.54 27.94
N ASP A 2 -36.77 11.60 28.38
CA ASP A 2 -36.67 10.19 27.98
C ASP A 2 -36.99 9.97 26.48
N ASP A 3 -38.01 10.63 25.91
CA ASP A 3 -38.31 10.52 24.47
C ASP A 3 -37.18 11.02 23.54
N VAL A 4 -36.43 12.05 23.96
CA VAL A 4 -35.30 12.58 23.17
C VAL A 4 -34.11 11.63 23.22
N ARG A 5 -33.86 10.99 24.38
CA ARG A 5 -32.82 9.96 24.53
C ARG A 5 -33.16 8.70 23.73
N GLU A 6 -34.44 8.35 23.65
CA GLU A 6 -34.87 7.19 22.87
C GLU A 6 -34.70 7.45 21.36
N MET A 7 -35.07 8.63 20.86
CA MET A 7 -34.80 9.02 19.45
C MET A 7 -33.31 9.07 19.10
N GLU A 8 -32.46 9.63 19.97
CA GLU A 8 -31.01 9.64 19.74
C GLU A 8 -30.44 8.22 19.72
N SER A 9 -30.95 7.32 20.57
CA SER A 9 -30.52 5.91 20.59
C SER A 9 -30.91 5.14 19.33
N VAL A 10 -32.09 5.40 18.75
CA VAL A 10 -32.56 4.76 17.51
C VAL A 10 -31.74 5.22 16.30
N GLN A 11 -31.36 6.50 16.25
CA GLN A 11 -30.54 7.03 15.16
C GLN A 11 -29.08 6.55 15.25
N LEU A 12 -28.51 6.45 16.46
CA LEU A 12 -27.17 5.89 16.71
C LEU A 12 -27.06 4.39 16.34
N MET A 13 -28.16 3.64 16.38
CA MET A 13 -28.16 2.22 16.01
C MET A 13 -28.07 2.02 14.49
N SER A 14 -28.75 2.83 13.66
CA SER A 14 -28.76 2.67 12.19
C SER A 14 -27.36 2.74 11.57
N GLU A 15 -26.50 3.61 12.09
CA GLU A 15 -25.26 4.01 11.44
C GLU A 15 -24.18 2.91 11.40
N ALA A 16 -24.05 2.13 12.47
CA ALA A 16 -23.09 1.01 12.50
C ALA A 16 -23.52 -0.14 11.57
N TYR A 17 -24.83 -0.45 11.51
CA TYR A 17 -25.35 -1.48 10.60
C TYR A 17 -25.08 -1.13 9.15
N ASP A 18 -25.30 0.13 8.79
CA ASP A 18 -25.09 0.64 7.44
C ASP A 18 -23.61 0.49 7.03
N TRP A 19 -22.67 0.84 7.92
CA TRP A 19 -21.24 0.63 7.65
C TRP A 19 -20.90 -0.86 7.44
N TYR A 20 -21.34 -1.75 8.34
CA TYR A 20 -21.04 -3.19 8.21
C TYR A 20 -21.67 -3.80 6.95
N GLY A 21 -22.92 -3.43 6.62
CA GLY A 21 -23.61 -3.89 5.42
C GLY A 21 -22.95 -3.40 4.13
N LEU A 22 -22.59 -2.12 4.07
CA LEU A 22 -21.86 -1.54 2.94
C LEU A 22 -20.46 -2.16 2.81
N GLN A 23 -19.75 -2.40 3.92
CA GLN A 23 -18.45 -3.04 3.92
C GLN A 23 -18.52 -4.50 3.48
N LEU A 24 -19.54 -5.24 3.91
CA LEU A 24 -19.81 -6.60 3.44
C LEU A 24 -20.00 -6.61 1.93
N LEU A 25 -20.90 -5.76 1.42
CA LEU A 25 -21.18 -5.66 -0.01
C LEU A 25 -19.91 -5.30 -0.81
N ALA A 26 -19.17 -4.27 -0.38
CA ALA A 26 -17.94 -3.85 -1.03
C ALA A 26 -16.89 -4.97 -1.06
N THR A 27 -16.73 -5.70 0.05
CA THR A 27 -15.80 -6.83 0.18
C THR A 27 -16.19 -7.98 -0.75
N LEU A 28 -17.49 -8.35 -0.78
CA LEU A 28 -17.99 -9.41 -1.64
C LEU A 28 -17.84 -9.07 -3.12
N ILE A 29 -18.16 -7.83 -3.52
CA ILE A 29 -17.94 -7.35 -4.90
C ILE A 29 -16.47 -7.43 -5.27
N TRP A 30 -15.58 -6.92 -4.40
CA TRP A 30 -14.14 -6.97 -4.64
C TRP A 30 -13.64 -8.41 -4.82
N TRP A 31 -14.07 -9.35 -3.97
CA TRP A 31 -13.67 -10.75 -4.07
C TRP A 31 -14.23 -11.43 -5.31
N ALA A 32 -15.46 -11.11 -5.69
CA ALA A 32 -16.06 -11.60 -6.93
C ALA A 32 -15.29 -11.09 -8.16
N LEU A 33 -14.93 -9.81 -8.20
CA LEU A 33 -14.12 -9.21 -9.27
C LEU A 33 -12.74 -9.85 -9.37
N ILE A 34 -12.06 -10.07 -8.24
CA ILE A 34 -10.78 -10.78 -8.21
C ILE A 34 -10.92 -12.22 -8.71
N LYS A 35 -11.95 -12.95 -8.27
CA LYS A 35 -12.19 -14.33 -8.73
C LYS A 35 -12.49 -14.38 -10.22
N ALA A 36 -13.35 -13.49 -10.72
CA ALA A 36 -13.68 -13.40 -12.14
C ALA A 36 -12.45 -13.08 -12.99
N LYS A 37 -11.57 -12.18 -12.52
CA LYS A 37 -10.38 -11.75 -13.26
C LYS A 37 -9.23 -12.76 -13.24
N THR A 38 -9.04 -13.45 -12.12
CA THR A 38 -7.85 -14.29 -11.89
C THR A 38 -8.14 -15.80 -11.90
N GLY A 39 -9.43 -16.19 -11.90
CA GLY A 39 -9.86 -17.57 -11.70
C GLY A 39 -9.63 -18.08 -10.26
N LYS A 40 -9.14 -17.24 -9.34
CA LYS A 40 -8.71 -17.65 -7.99
C LYS A 40 -9.35 -16.78 -6.92
N HIS A 41 -9.60 -17.39 -5.77
CA HIS A 41 -10.03 -16.65 -4.59
C HIS A 41 -8.90 -15.76 -4.04
N LEU A 42 -9.26 -14.64 -3.41
CA LEU A 42 -8.28 -13.68 -2.87
C LEU A 42 -7.30 -14.34 -1.88
N TYR A 43 -7.76 -15.20 -0.98
CA TYR A 43 -6.88 -15.91 -0.03
C TYR A 43 -5.82 -16.79 -0.73
N ALA A 44 -6.13 -17.30 -1.93
CA ALA A 44 -5.19 -18.08 -2.71
C ALA A 44 -4.13 -17.17 -3.35
N LEU A 45 -4.52 -15.96 -3.78
CA LEU A 45 -3.57 -14.93 -4.23
C LEU A 45 -2.68 -14.42 -3.09
N CYS A 46 -3.19 -14.41 -1.86
CA CYS A 46 -2.42 -14.17 -0.62
C CYS A 46 -1.58 -15.40 -0.19
N SER A 47 -1.03 -16.17 -1.13
CA SER A 47 -0.10 -17.27 -0.87
C SER A 47 1.26 -16.96 -1.48
N SER A 48 1.86 -15.85 -1.02
CA SER A 48 3.20 -15.44 -1.46
C SER A 48 4.28 -16.35 -0.86
N SER A 49 5.39 -16.52 -1.59
CA SER A 49 6.62 -17.14 -1.09
C SER A 49 7.29 -16.31 0.01
N VAL A 50 6.92 -15.04 0.15
CA VAL A 50 7.45 -14.10 1.13
C VAL A 50 6.32 -13.40 1.88
N CYS A 51 6.47 -13.26 3.19
CA CYS A 51 5.57 -12.46 4.02
C CYS A 51 6.33 -11.41 4.84
N THR A 52 5.67 -10.30 5.15
CA THR A 52 6.19 -9.24 6.00
C THR A 52 5.56 -9.32 7.39
N CYS A 53 6.40 -9.39 8.42
CA CYS A 53 6.02 -9.50 9.82
C CYS A 53 6.02 -8.13 10.50
N PRO A 54 5.02 -7.82 11.34
CA PRO A 54 5.09 -6.66 12.23
C PRO A 54 6.23 -6.81 13.23
N SER A 55 6.89 -5.71 13.63
CA SER A 55 8.06 -5.76 14.51
C SER A 55 7.75 -6.29 15.92
N TRP A 56 6.52 -6.08 16.40
CA TRP A 56 6.08 -6.50 17.72
C TRP A 56 5.50 -7.93 17.75
N LEU A 57 5.23 -8.54 16.58
CA LEU A 57 4.63 -9.87 16.49
C LEU A 57 5.69 -10.95 16.28
N PRO A 58 5.78 -11.99 17.13
CA PRO A 58 6.71 -13.09 16.90
C PRO A 58 6.46 -13.81 15.57
N HIS A 59 7.53 -14.10 14.81
CA HIS A 59 7.43 -14.73 13.48
C HIS A 59 6.60 -16.02 13.49
N LYS A 60 6.79 -16.87 14.52
CA LYS A 60 6.04 -18.12 14.68
C LYS A 60 4.53 -17.89 14.75
N GLN A 61 4.08 -16.82 15.41
CA GLN A 61 2.66 -16.50 15.51
C GLN A 61 2.10 -16.06 14.16
N LEU A 62 2.84 -15.24 13.41
CA LEU A 62 2.43 -14.87 12.06
C LEU A 62 2.29 -16.09 11.14
N LEU A 63 3.25 -17.02 11.19
CA LEU A 63 3.21 -18.24 10.37
C LEU A 63 2.02 -19.13 10.74
N LEU A 64 1.67 -19.23 12.03
CA LEU A 64 0.47 -19.92 12.48
C LEU A 64 -0.81 -19.26 11.94
N LEU A 65 -0.90 -17.93 11.98
CA LEU A 65 -2.03 -17.19 11.41
C LEU A 65 -2.11 -17.37 9.88
N ALA A 66 -0.97 -17.33 9.20
CA ALA A 66 -0.86 -17.57 7.76
C ALA A 66 -1.34 -18.98 7.38
N ALA A 67 -1.05 -19.99 8.21
CA ALA A 67 -1.58 -21.35 8.03
C ALA A 67 -3.11 -21.42 8.17
N GLN A 68 -3.72 -20.52 8.95
CA GLN A 68 -5.18 -20.42 9.12
C GLN A 68 -5.86 -19.42 8.18
N LYS A 69 -5.14 -18.87 7.19
CA LYS A 69 -5.64 -17.77 6.34
C LYS A 69 -6.99 -18.05 5.70
N GLN A 70 -7.25 -19.26 5.21
CA GLN A 70 -8.52 -19.57 4.55
C GLN A 70 -9.69 -19.38 5.52
N ARG A 71 -9.54 -19.81 6.77
CA ARG A 71 -10.56 -19.65 7.81
C ARG A 71 -10.74 -18.17 8.17
N ILE A 72 -9.63 -17.43 8.31
CA ILE A 72 -9.66 -15.99 8.60
C ILE A 72 -10.37 -15.22 7.48
N PHE A 73 -10.10 -15.54 6.22
CA PHE A 73 -10.79 -14.94 5.08
C PHE A 73 -12.28 -15.30 5.11
N ILE A 74 -12.67 -16.56 5.33
CA ILE A 74 -14.10 -16.91 5.41
C ILE A 74 -14.80 -16.23 6.60
N ALA A 75 -14.10 -16.03 7.72
CA ALA A 75 -14.65 -15.40 8.90
C ALA A 75 -15.00 -13.91 8.67
N LEU A 76 -14.30 -13.21 7.78
CA LEU A 76 -14.55 -11.78 7.52
C LEU A 76 -16.00 -11.47 7.08
N PRO A 77 -16.54 -12.03 5.97
CA PRO A 77 -17.91 -11.73 5.56
C PRO A 77 -18.94 -12.20 6.59
N VAL A 78 -18.67 -13.28 7.33
CA VAL A 78 -19.54 -13.75 8.42
C VAL A 78 -19.59 -12.72 9.55
N ALA A 79 -18.42 -12.19 9.95
CA ALA A 79 -18.34 -11.16 10.98
C ALA A 79 -19.04 -9.87 10.54
N LEU A 80 -18.81 -9.42 9.29
CA LEU A 80 -19.49 -8.23 8.75
C LEU A 80 -21.01 -8.43 8.69
N ALA A 81 -21.50 -9.60 8.26
CA ALA A 81 -22.92 -9.93 8.28
C ALA A 81 -23.51 -9.95 9.70
N ALA A 82 -22.77 -10.50 10.67
CA ALA A 82 -23.15 -10.42 12.08
C ALA A 82 -23.21 -8.96 12.57
N GLY A 83 -22.32 -8.09 12.08
CA GLY A 83 -22.35 -6.65 12.35
C GLY A 83 -23.60 -5.97 11.80
N THR A 84 -24.07 -6.35 10.61
CA THR A 84 -25.32 -5.83 10.03
C THR A 84 -26.56 -6.22 10.84
N ILE A 85 -26.51 -7.31 11.60
CA ILE A 85 -27.67 -7.81 12.38
C ILE A 85 -27.58 -7.39 13.85
N ALA A 86 -26.38 -7.46 14.43
CA ALA A 86 -26.13 -7.37 15.87
C ALA A 86 -25.12 -6.27 16.24
N GLY A 87 -24.85 -5.32 15.34
CA GLY A 87 -23.92 -4.21 15.51
C GLY A 87 -24.26 -3.25 16.66
N GLN A 88 -25.46 -3.26 17.23
CA GLN A 88 -25.79 -2.47 18.41
C GLN A 88 -24.96 -2.86 19.64
N PHE A 89 -24.53 -4.11 19.72
CA PHE A 89 -23.77 -4.60 20.87
C PHE A 89 -22.28 -4.29 20.71
N VAL A 90 -21.71 -3.53 21.65
CA VAL A 90 -20.27 -3.19 21.67
C VAL A 90 -19.39 -4.46 21.57
N VAL A 91 -19.79 -5.54 22.24
CA VAL A 91 -19.06 -6.83 22.19
C VAL A 91 -19.01 -7.41 20.78
N VAL A 92 -20.12 -7.33 20.04
CA VAL A 92 -20.17 -7.78 18.64
C VAL A 92 -19.26 -6.91 17.77
N ARG A 93 -19.33 -5.58 17.91
CA ARG A 93 -18.47 -4.64 17.18
C ARG A 93 -16.98 -4.88 17.44
N ALA A 94 -16.61 -5.12 18.70
CA ALA A 94 -15.24 -5.46 19.09
C ALA A 94 -14.79 -6.81 18.49
N ALA A 95 -15.64 -7.84 18.52
CA ALA A 95 -15.35 -9.12 17.89
C ALA A 95 -15.13 -8.99 16.37
N ILE A 96 -15.91 -8.14 15.69
CA ILE A 96 -15.74 -7.85 14.26
C ILE A 96 -14.43 -7.12 14.01
N ALA A 97 -14.11 -6.10 14.81
CA ALA A 97 -12.84 -5.37 14.69
C ALA A 97 -11.62 -6.31 14.85
N LEU A 98 -11.71 -7.30 15.75
CA LEU A 98 -10.69 -8.35 15.88
C LEU A 98 -10.58 -9.24 14.63
N VAL A 99 -11.72 -9.67 14.06
CA VAL A 99 -11.72 -10.47 12.82
C VAL A 99 -11.15 -9.67 11.64
N VAL A 100 -11.54 -8.39 11.50
CA VAL A 100 -10.98 -7.47 10.50
C VAL A 100 -9.48 -7.29 10.71
N SER A 101 -9.03 -7.19 11.96
CA SER A 101 -7.60 -7.07 12.30
C SER A 101 -6.81 -8.32 11.89
N LEU A 102 -7.33 -9.52 12.17
CA LEU A 102 -6.70 -10.78 11.76
C LEU A 102 -6.68 -10.91 10.23
N TYR A 103 -7.78 -10.57 9.56
CA TYR A 103 -7.86 -10.53 8.09
C TYR A 103 -6.81 -9.58 7.51
N HIS A 104 -6.79 -8.34 7.98
CA HIS A 104 -5.87 -7.31 7.51
C HIS A 104 -4.43 -7.70 7.77
N LEU A 105 -4.09 -8.20 8.97
CA LEU A 105 -2.75 -8.64 9.30
C LEU A 105 -2.28 -9.71 8.30
N VAL A 106 -3.07 -10.77 8.09
CA VAL A 106 -2.71 -11.83 7.13
C VAL A 106 -2.63 -11.31 5.70
N GLU A 107 -3.59 -10.49 5.25
CA GLU A 107 -3.61 -9.94 3.90
C GLU A 107 -2.40 -9.03 3.67
N SER A 108 -2.21 -8.02 4.51
CA SER A 108 -1.12 -7.03 4.41
C SER A 108 0.26 -7.67 4.57
N SER A 109 0.42 -8.71 5.40
CA SER A 109 1.66 -9.49 5.46
C SER A 109 2.00 -10.20 4.14
N HIS A 110 1.01 -10.59 3.34
CA HIS A 110 1.22 -11.27 2.06
C HIS A 110 1.06 -10.39 0.84
N THR A 111 0.52 -9.17 0.96
CA THR A 111 0.25 -8.28 -0.19
C THR A 111 0.94 -6.93 -0.04
N SER A 112 1.31 -6.52 1.18
CA SER A 112 1.87 -5.19 1.49
C SER A 112 0.97 -4.07 0.97
N ARG A 113 -0.34 -4.35 0.85
CA ARG A 113 -1.32 -3.45 0.26
C ARG A 113 -1.83 -2.49 1.33
N HIS A 114 -1.78 -1.20 1.05
CA HIS A 114 -2.30 -0.15 1.94
C HIS A 114 -3.81 0.05 1.90
N GLY A 115 -4.47 -0.46 0.85
CA GLY A 115 -5.88 -0.19 0.59
C GLY A 115 -6.84 -0.64 1.68
N GLU A 116 -6.46 -1.53 2.59
CA GLU A 116 -7.37 -2.03 3.64
C GLU A 116 -7.17 -1.35 5.00
N TYR A 117 -6.13 -0.54 5.20
CA TYR A 117 -5.93 0.11 6.50
C TYR A 117 -7.09 1.05 6.88
N PRO A 118 -7.75 1.78 5.96
CA PRO A 118 -8.96 2.52 6.31
C PRO A 118 -10.08 1.62 6.87
N VAL A 119 -10.19 0.38 6.39
CA VAL A 119 -11.18 -0.61 6.89
C VAL A 119 -10.78 -1.10 8.27
N LEU A 120 -9.49 -1.38 8.49
CA LEU A 120 -8.95 -1.75 9.80
C LEU A 120 -9.27 -0.69 10.85
N TYR A 121 -8.88 0.57 10.61
CA TYR A 121 -9.10 1.63 11.60
C TYR A 121 -10.58 1.98 11.75
N ALA A 122 -11.36 1.98 10.67
CA ALA A 122 -12.80 2.20 10.76
C ALA A 122 -13.50 1.11 11.57
N SER A 123 -13.09 -0.16 11.44
CA SER A 123 -13.68 -1.25 12.23
C SER A 123 -13.49 -1.05 13.75
N TRP A 124 -12.34 -0.51 14.17
CA TRP A 124 -12.09 -0.13 15.57
C TRP A 124 -12.82 1.15 15.96
N ALA A 125 -12.92 2.14 15.07
CA ALA A 125 -13.74 3.34 15.29
C ALA A 125 -15.20 2.97 15.56
N MET A 126 -15.73 1.97 14.84
CA MET A 126 -17.09 1.48 15.03
C MET A 126 -17.33 0.91 16.43
N VAL A 127 -16.32 0.56 17.23
CA VAL A 127 -16.53 0.11 18.63
C VAL A 127 -17.01 1.26 19.53
N LEU A 128 -16.71 2.51 19.17
CA LEU A 128 -17.07 3.72 19.93
C LEU A 128 -18.57 4.04 19.85
N PRO A 129 -19.10 4.93 20.71
CA PRO A 129 -20.41 5.56 20.50
C PRO A 129 -20.50 6.21 19.11
N ALA A 130 -21.66 6.18 18.44
CA ALA A 130 -21.71 6.46 17.00
C ALA A 130 -21.21 7.86 16.62
N ALA A 131 -21.50 8.90 17.42
CA ALA A 131 -20.95 10.24 17.19
C ALA A 131 -19.40 10.27 17.16
N LEU A 132 -18.76 9.53 18.07
CA LEU A 132 -17.30 9.38 18.13
C LEU A 132 -16.79 8.44 17.02
N ALA A 133 -17.55 7.40 16.66
CA ALA A 133 -17.21 6.49 15.57
C ALA A 133 -17.15 7.23 14.22
N HIS A 134 -18.16 8.04 13.90
CA HIS A 134 -18.18 8.87 12.69
C HIS A 134 -17.03 9.88 12.66
N ALA A 135 -16.75 10.53 13.80
CA ALA A 135 -15.62 11.44 13.92
C ALA A 135 -14.27 10.73 13.72
N ALA A 136 -14.07 9.56 14.33
CA ALA A 136 -12.88 8.76 14.12
C ALA A 136 -12.77 8.32 12.64
N CYS A 137 -13.85 7.89 12.00
CA CYS A 137 -13.87 7.58 10.56
C CYS A 137 -13.55 8.79 9.68
N LEU A 138 -14.02 9.99 10.03
CA LEU A 138 -13.64 11.23 9.34
C LEU A 138 -12.13 11.45 9.47
N GLY A 139 -11.61 11.29 10.69
CA GLY A 139 -10.19 11.36 10.97
C GLY A 139 -9.37 10.38 10.12
N VAL A 140 -9.78 9.11 10.09
CA VAL A 140 -9.17 8.06 9.26
C VAL A 140 -9.19 8.46 7.79
N ALA A 141 -10.36 8.82 7.25
CA ALA A 141 -10.51 9.22 5.85
C ALA A 141 -9.55 10.36 5.45
N ILE A 142 -9.44 11.38 6.29
CA ILE A 142 -8.55 12.52 6.04
C ILE A 142 -7.08 12.11 6.20
N HIS A 143 -6.73 11.36 7.24
CA HIS A 143 -5.36 10.91 7.49
C HIS A 143 -4.77 10.18 6.28
N PHE A 144 -5.50 9.21 5.71
CA PHE A 144 -5.01 8.42 4.58
C PHE A 144 -4.74 9.27 3.34
N VAL A 145 -5.57 10.28 3.10
CA VAL A 145 -5.42 11.18 1.95
C VAL A 145 -4.29 12.19 2.18
N VAL A 146 -4.26 12.84 3.34
CA VAL A 146 -3.24 13.84 3.69
C VAL A 146 -1.85 13.21 3.72
N SER A 147 -1.72 12.00 4.28
CA SER A 147 -0.42 11.32 4.37
C SER A 147 0.13 10.98 2.98
N CYS A 148 -0.75 10.61 2.04
CA CYS A 148 -0.37 10.41 0.63
C CYS A 148 0.17 11.71 0.01
N GLY A 149 -0.49 12.85 0.25
CA GLY A 149 -0.07 14.15 -0.27
C GLY A 149 1.25 14.63 0.34
N LEU A 150 1.40 14.50 1.66
CA LEU A 150 2.64 14.85 2.36
C LEU A 150 3.81 13.97 1.92
N ALA A 151 3.60 12.67 1.75
CA ALA A 151 4.64 11.78 1.23
C ALA A 151 5.13 12.21 -0.17
N LYS A 152 4.22 12.63 -1.06
CA LYS A 152 4.58 13.20 -2.38
C LYS A 152 5.39 14.49 -2.26
N CYS A 153 5.01 15.37 -1.34
CA CYS A 153 5.72 16.63 -1.12
C CYS A 153 7.13 16.39 -0.55
N ILE A 154 7.27 15.49 0.41
CA ILE A 154 8.52 15.21 1.13
C ILE A 154 9.49 14.40 0.26
N VAL A 155 9.02 13.31 -0.36
CA VAL A 155 9.88 12.40 -1.14
C VAL A 155 9.98 12.85 -2.59
N GLY A 156 8.83 13.11 -3.20
CA GLY A 156 8.73 13.40 -4.63
C GLY A 156 9.02 14.84 -5.01
N SER A 157 9.12 15.75 -4.04
CA SER A 157 9.13 17.20 -4.21
C SER A 157 7.83 17.77 -4.79
N THR A 158 7.25 18.75 -4.10
CA THR A 158 6.07 19.51 -4.55
C THR A 158 6.24 20.04 -5.98
N ARG A 159 7.43 20.56 -6.32
CA ARG A 159 7.72 21.12 -7.63
C ARG A 159 7.63 20.08 -8.74
N ALA A 160 8.20 18.89 -8.53
CA ALA A 160 8.22 17.85 -9.55
C ALA A 160 6.82 17.31 -9.87
N TRP A 161 5.96 17.23 -8.85
CA TRP A 161 4.55 16.87 -9.00
C TRP A 161 3.74 17.92 -9.75
N ILE A 162 3.87 19.21 -9.39
CA ILE A 162 3.13 20.30 -10.05
C ILE A 162 3.56 20.47 -11.51
N LEU A 163 4.85 20.33 -11.82
CA LEU A 163 5.35 20.48 -13.18
C LEU A 163 4.99 19.30 -14.11
N GLY A 164 4.31 18.28 -13.60
CA GLY A 164 3.75 17.17 -14.40
C GLY A 164 4.74 16.09 -14.79
N GLY A 165 6.05 16.32 -14.66
CA GLY A 165 7.08 15.31 -14.97
C GLY A 165 6.86 14.00 -14.22
N THR A 166 6.62 14.07 -12.92
CA THR A 166 6.34 12.88 -12.10
C THR A 166 5.07 12.15 -12.55
N MET A 167 3.96 12.87 -12.72
CA MET A 167 2.68 12.28 -13.14
C MET A 167 2.77 11.64 -14.53
N ARG A 168 3.49 12.27 -15.46
CA ARG A 168 3.76 11.70 -16.80
C ARG A 168 4.48 10.36 -16.70
N THR A 169 5.51 10.27 -15.85
CA THR A 169 6.21 9.00 -15.63
C THR A 169 5.27 7.93 -15.10
N TYR A 170 4.48 8.24 -14.06
CA TYR A 170 3.51 7.28 -13.52
C TYR A 170 2.53 6.78 -14.58
N LEU A 171 1.93 7.69 -15.35
CA LEU A 171 1.01 7.33 -16.43
C LEU A 171 1.71 6.45 -17.48
N SER A 172 2.95 6.76 -17.85
CA SER A 172 3.73 5.98 -18.81
C SER A 172 4.04 4.56 -18.29
N VAL A 173 4.55 4.45 -17.06
CA VAL A 173 4.87 3.16 -16.40
C VAL A 173 3.63 2.28 -16.35
N TYR A 174 2.49 2.82 -15.90
CA TYR A 174 1.24 2.05 -15.83
C TYR A 174 0.65 1.74 -17.21
N GLY A 175 0.82 2.63 -18.19
CA GLY A 175 0.43 2.39 -19.58
C GLY A 175 1.18 1.21 -20.22
N GLN A 176 2.41 0.95 -19.78
CA GLN A 176 3.25 -0.18 -20.23
C GLN A 176 3.08 -1.44 -19.37
N SER A 177 2.50 -1.34 -18.18
CA SER A 177 2.33 -2.49 -17.27
C SER A 177 1.46 -3.59 -17.87
N THR A 178 1.90 -4.85 -17.75
CA THR A 178 1.08 -6.01 -18.12
C THR A 178 0.03 -6.36 -17.07
N ALA A 179 0.40 -6.21 -15.79
CA ALA A 179 -0.42 -6.59 -14.65
C ALA A 179 -1.46 -5.54 -14.23
N SER A 180 -1.13 -4.24 -14.40
CA SER A 180 -1.86 -3.13 -13.79
C SER A 180 -2.29 -2.08 -14.82
N LYS A 181 -2.96 -2.51 -15.89
CA LYS A 181 -3.36 -1.65 -17.01
C LYS A 181 -4.46 -0.63 -16.64
N PRO A 182 -4.45 0.57 -17.24
CA PRO A 182 -5.59 1.47 -17.21
C PRO A 182 -6.76 0.88 -18.01
N LEU A 183 -7.99 1.25 -17.66
CA LEU A 183 -9.16 0.85 -18.45
C LEU A 183 -9.15 1.50 -19.83
N LEU A 184 -8.80 2.79 -19.91
CA LEU A 184 -8.81 3.59 -21.12
C LEU A 184 -7.39 4.01 -21.51
N ARG A 185 -6.70 3.19 -22.32
CA ARG A 185 -5.32 3.49 -22.78
C ARG A 185 -5.19 4.81 -23.54
N GLY A 186 -6.21 5.19 -24.31
CA GLY A 186 -6.24 6.47 -25.02
C GLY A 186 -6.21 7.66 -24.06
N LEU A 187 -7.03 7.61 -23.01
CA LEU A 187 -7.08 8.64 -21.96
C LEU A 187 -5.75 8.73 -21.20
N ASN A 188 -5.16 7.58 -20.82
CA ASN A 188 -3.83 7.53 -20.20
C ASN A 188 -2.78 8.27 -21.04
N ARG A 189 -2.66 7.95 -22.33
CA ARG A 189 -1.71 8.61 -23.25
C ARG A 189 -1.99 10.10 -23.39
N TRP A 190 -3.26 10.47 -23.54
CA TRP A 190 -3.65 11.87 -23.67
C TRP A 190 -3.27 12.68 -22.44
N LEU A 191 -3.58 12.19 -21.23
CA LEU A 191 -3.23 12.82 -19.97
C LEU A 191 -1.70 12.93 -19.79
N ALA A 192 -0.95 11.88 -20.12
CA ALA A 192 0.50 11.87 -20.02
C ALA A 192 1.13 12.99 -20.87
N CYS A 193 0.64 13.16 -22.11
CA CYS A 193 1.14 14.15 -23.05
C CYS A 193 0.66 15.58 -22.73
N HIS A 194 -0.62 15.78 -22.40
CA HIS A 194 -1.25 17.10 -22.44
C HIS A 194 -1.66 17.67 -21.08
N ALA A 195 -1.90 16.82 -20.06
CA ALA A 195 -2.54 17.27 -18.82
C ALA A 195 -1.82 16.80 -17.55
N SER A 196 -0.62 16.23 -17.65
CA SER A 196 0.10 15.67 -16.50
C SER A 196 0.36 16.69 -15.39
N SER A 197 0.66 17.95 -15.74
CA SER A 197 0.83 19.05 -14.76
C SER A 197 -0.49 19.38 -14.05
N ALA A 198 -1.59 19.47 -14.80
CA ALA A 198 -2.92 19.73 -14.23
C ALA A 198 -3.35 18.59 -13.29
N VAL A 199 -3.15 17.33 -13.70
CA VAL A 199 -3.45 16.16 -12.86
C VAL A 199 -2.58 16.19 -11.59
N GLY A 200 -1.26 16.39 -11.72
CA GLY A 200 -0.36 16.45 -10.57
C GLY A 200 -0.71 17.57 -9.58
N PHE A 201 -1.03 18.77 -10.08
CA PHE A 201 -1.51 19.89 -9.27
C PHE A 201 -2.83 19.56 -8.57
N CYS A 202 -3.84 19.08 -9.31
CA CYS A 202 -5.14 18.73 -8.75
C CYS A 202 -5.05 17.62 -7.69
N THR A 203 -4.19 16.62 -7.89
CA THR A 203 -3.91 15.58 -6.89
C THR A 203 -3.38 16.19 -5.61
N LEU A 204 -2.34 17.04 -5.68
CA LEU A 204 -1.79 17.67 -4.47
C LEU A 204 -2.77 18.65 -3.82
N ALA A 205 -3.52 19.42 -4.59
CA ALA A 205 -4.53 20.33 -4.07
C ALA A 205 -5.64 19.56 -3.35
N LEU A 206 -6.10 18.42 -3.90
CA LEU A 206 -7.06 17.55 -3.24
C LEU A 206 -6.49 16.98 -1.94
N GLU A 207 -5.29 16.38 -2.00
CA GLU A 207 -4.72 15.61 -0.91
C GLU A 207 -4.23 16.49 0.26
N CYS A 208 -3.58 17.61 -0.04
CA CYS A 208 -2.95 18.46 0.96
C CYS A 208 -3.84 19.63 1.43
N ILE A 209 -4.89 19.97 0.67
CA ILE A 209 -5.72 21.17 0.96
C ILE A 209 -7.20 20.80 1.06
N ALA A 210 -7.82 20.37 -0.03
CA ALA A 210 -9.28 20.27 -0.09
C ALA A 210 -9.85 19.25 0.90
N VAL A 211 -9.25 18.05 1.00
CA VAL A 211 -9.68 17.02 1.96
C VAL A 211 -9.44 17.43 3.42
N PRO A 212 -8.25 17.88 3.86
CA PRO A 212 -8.08 18.34 5.24
C PRO A 212 -8.96 19.54 5.61
N LEU A 213 -9.25 20.46 4.67
CA LEU A 213 -10.18 21.57 4.92
C LEU A 213 -11.61 21.12 5.26
N THR A 214 -11.99 19.88 4.93
CA THR A 214 -13.30 19.34 5.33
C THR A 214 -13.47 19.22 6.85
N LEU A 215 -12.38 19.23 7.64
CA LEU A 215 -12.46 19.32 9.11
C LEU A 215 -13.20 20.58 9.56
N VAL A 216 -12.99 21.71 8.86
CA VAL A 216 -13.53 23.03 9.22
C VAL A 216 -14.69 23.48 8.31
N LEU A 217 -15.00 22.74 7.25
CA LEU A 217 -16.07 23.04 6.30
C LEU A 217 -17.18 21.97 6.30
N PRO A 218 -18.08 21.92 7.31
CA PRO A 218 -19.09 20.87 7.45
C PRO A 218 -19.96 20.65 6.20
N ARG A 219 -20.37 21.73 5.53
CA ARG A 219 -21.22 21.66 4.31
C ARG A 219 -20.49 21.11 3.09
N ALA A 220 -19.16 21.20 3.05
CA ALA A 220 -18.35 20.72 1.94
C ALA A 220 -17.88 19.26 2.12
N ARG A 221 -18.01 18.69 3.34
CA ARG A 221 -17.53 17.34 3.68
C ARG A 221 -18.01 16.28 2.70
N PHE A 222 -19.31 16.23 2.42
CA PHE A 222 -19.85 15.17 1.57
C PHE A 222 -19.46 15.33 0.10
N VAL A 223 -19.51 16.56 -0.43
CA VAL A 223 -19.19 16.84 -1.84
C VAL A 223 -17.70 16.68 -2.11
N VAL A 224 -16.85 17.32 -1.33
CA VAL A 224 -15.40 17.24 -1.53
C VAL A 224 -14.86 15.89 -1.08
N GLY A 225 -15.34 15.38 0.05
CA GLY A 225 -14.87 14.14 0.63
C GLY A 225 -15.35 12.91 -0.11
N VAL A 226 -16.66 12.65 -0.19
CA VAL A 226 -17.15 11.41 -0.82
C VAL A 226 -16.99 11.49 -2.35
N TRP A 227 -17.58 12.50 -2.99
CA TRP A 227 -17.57 12.58 -4.45
C TRP A 227 -16.19 12.91 -5.02
N GLY A 228 -15.42 13.76 -4.35
CA GLY A 228 -14.03 14.03 -4.74
C GLY A 228 -13.16 12.78 -4.69
N MET A 229 -13.27 11.96 -3.63
CA MET A 229 -12.53 10.71 -3.52
C MET A 229 -13.04 9.66 -4.54
N VAL A 230 -14.35 9.46 -4.67
CA VAL A 230 -14.90 8.57 -5.70
C VAL A 230 -14.41 8.98 -7.10
N GLY A 231 -14.45 10.27 -7.41
CA GLY A 231 -13.95 10.82 -8.67
C GLY A 231 -12.45 10.57 -8.89
N LEU A 232 -11.63 10.78 -7.85
CA LEU A 232 -10.20 10.45 -7.88
C LEU A 232 -9.96 8.98 -8.23
N HIS A 233 -10.66 8.06 -7.57
CA HIS A 233 -10.45 6.62 -7.76
C HIS A 233 -11.00 6.10 -9.08
N ILE A 234 -12.11 6.64 -9.57
CA ILE A 234 -12.56 6.42 -10.96
C ILE A 234 -11.49 6.96 -11.93
N GLY A 235 -10.96 8.15 -11.70
CA GLY A 235 -9.87 8.73 -12.49
C GLY A 235 -8.66 7.80 -12.55
N ILE A 236 -8.23 7.26 -11.41
CA ILE A 236 -7.15 6.25 -11.33
C ILE A 236 -7.52 4.99 -12.10
N ALA A 237 -8.73 4.44 -11.96
CA ALA A 237 -9.16 3.25 -12.70
C ALA A 237 -9.09 3.44 -14.22
N LEU A 238 -9.59 4.59 -14.69
CA LEU A 238 -9.68 4.93 -16.10
C LEU A 238 -8.31 5.22 -16.70
N SER A 239 -7.48 6.00 -16.01
CA SER A 239 -6.26 6.59 -16.56
C SER A 239 -4.95 5.95 -16.09
N MET A 240 -4.89 5.29 -14.94
CA MET A 240 -3.66 4.71 -14.40
C MET A 240 -3.76 3.19 -14.28
N SER A 241 -4.59 2.70 -13.36
CA SER A 241 -4.69 1.26 -13.10
C SER A 241 -6.08 0.88 -12.64
N LEU A 242 -6.75 0.02 -13.42
CA LEU A 242 -8.06 -0.52 -13.09
C LEU A 242 -8.04 -1.25 -11.73
N ASN A 243 -6.99 -2.02 -11.45
CA ASN A 243 -6.89 -2.78 -10.19
C ASN A 243 -6.81 -1.84 -8.99
N VAL A 244 -5.95 -0.81 -9.07
CA VAL A 244 -5.79 0.16 -7.97
C VAL A 244 -7.08 0.94 -7.75
N GLY A 245 -7.75 1.36 -8.83
CA GLY A 245 -9.03 2.06 -8.73
C GLY A 245 -10.17 1.17 -8.18
N LEU A 246 -10.22 -0.12 -8.52
CA LEU A 246 -11.26 -1.03 -8.01
C LEU A 246 -11.04 -1.45 -6.56
N VAL A 247 -9.78 -1.61 -6.12
CA VAL A 247 -9.45 -1.87 -4.72
C VAL A 247 -10.10 -0.85 -3.79
N PHE A 248 -10.20 0.41 -4.23
CA PHE A 248 -10.81 1.48 -3.44
C PHE A 248 -12.26 1.21 -3.04
N LEU A 249 -12.99 0.34 -3.75
CA LEU A 249 -14.36 0.02 -3.40
C LEU A 249 -14.49 -0.43 -1.94
N THR A 250 -13.48 -1.13 -1.40
CA THR A 250 -13.48 -1.59 -0.01
C THR A 250 -13.30 -0.45 1.01
N THR A 251 -12.84 0.73 0.59
CA THR A 251 -12.68 1.92 1.45
C THR A 251 -13.84 2.90 1.38
N LEU A 252 -14.72 2.76 0.38
CA LEU A 252 -15.89 3.63 0.19
C LEU A 252 -16.78 3.71 1.44
N PRO A 253 -17.08 2.62 2.17
CA PRO A 253 -17.88 2.69 3.40
C PRO A 253 -17.24 3.59 4.46
N THR A 254 -15.92 3.57 4.61
CA THR A 254 -15.18 4.46 5.53
C THR A 254 -15.34 5.94 5.14
N TYR A 255 -15.31 6.27 3.84
CA TYR A 255 -15.53 7.64 3.39
C TYR A 255 -16.96 8.10 3.59
N ILE A 256 -17.94 7.24 3.31
CA ILE A 256 -19.37 7.56 3.53
C ILE A 256 -19.60 7.82 5.02
N ALA A 257 -19.15 6.93 5.90
CA ALA A 257 -19.30 7.11 7.35
C ALA A 257 -18.56 8.37 7.84
N GLY A 258 -17.29 8.54 7.46
CA GLY A 258 -16.47 9.67 7.89
C GLY A 258 -17.02 11.02 7.43
N PHE A 259 -17.26 11.19 6.13
CA PHE A 259 -17.71 12.48 5.59
C PHE A 259 -19.19 12.79 5.85
N SER A 260 -19.96 11.83 6.37
CA SER A 260 -21.31 12.08 6.93
C SER A 260 -21.27 12.56 8.38
N CYS A 261 -20.09 12.66 9.01
CA CYS A 261 -19.95 13.12 10.39
C CYS A 261 -20.49 14.55 10.60
N GLY A 262 -21.44 14.68 11.52
CA GLY A 262 -22.08 15.93 11.93
C GLY A 262 -21.31 16.76 12.98
N ALA A 263 -20.07 16.39 13.33
CA ALA A 263 -19.31 17.04 14.39
C ALA A 263 -19.11 18.54 14.14
N ARG A 264 -19.43 19.36 15.16
CA ARG A 264 -19.23 20.82 15.17
C ARG A 264 -17.78 21.14 15.50
N VAL A 265 -17.21 22.15 14.84
CA VAL A 265 -15.83 22.59 15.13
C VAL A 265 -15.70 22.94 16.61
N GLY A 266 -14.67 22.39 17.26
CA GLY A 266 -14.42 22.56 18.70
C GLY A 266 -15.14 21.55 19.61
N SER A 267 -16.03 20.70 19.10
CA SER A 267 -16.64 19.62 19.89
C SER A 267 -15.64 18.49 20.18
N ALA A 268 -15.97 17.60 21.13
CA ALA A 268 -15.13 16.45 21.47
C ALA A 268 -14.95 15.51 20.27
N GLU A 269 -16.01 15.29 19.50
CA GLU A 269 -16.01 14.53 18.25
C GLU A 269 -15.08 15.18 17.22
N TRP A 270 -15.13 16.50 17.06
CA TRP A 270 -14.24 17.20 16.13
C TRP A 270 -12.78 17.12 16.58
N LEU A 271 -12.50 17.25 17.88
CA LEU A 271 -11.15 17.10 18.42
C LEU A 271 -10.61 15.68 18.17
N LEU A 272 -11.44 14.64 18.33
CA LEU A 272 -11.08 13.27 17.99
C LEU A 272 -10.78 13.14 16.48
N ALA A 273 -11.65 13.65 15.62
CA ALA A 273 -11.46 13.63 14.17
C ALA A 273 -10.16 14.33 13.75
N ALA A 274 -9.90 15.52 14.30
CA ALA A 274 -8.70 16.29 14.03
C ALA A 274 -7.43 15.58 14.53
N ALA A 275 -7.48 14.99 15.74
CA ALA A 275 -6.36 14.23 16.29
C ALA A 275 -6.03 13.02 15.41
N VAL A 276 -7.02 12.20 15.05
CA VAL A 276 -6.83 11.02 14.17
C VAL A 276 -6.35 11.45 12.78
N ALA A 277 -6.90 12.53 12.22
CA ALA A 277 -6.53 13.04 10.89
C ALA A 277 -5.10 13.56 10.81
N LEU A 278 -4.70 14.40 11.77
CA LEU A 278 -3.53 15.27 11.64
C LEU A 278 -2.35 14.83 12.47
N LEU A 279 -2.54 14.10 13.57
CA LEU A 279 -1.44 13.72 14.46
C LEU A 279 -0.35 12.91 13.74
N PRO A 280 -0.65 11.87 12.92
CA PRO A 280 0.40 11.13 12.23
C PRO A 280 1.22 12.03 11.27
N SER A 281 0.52 12.89 10.52
CA SER A 281 1.13 13.86 9.60
C SER A 281 1.99 14.90 10.34
N ALA A 282 1.51 15.40 11.49
CA ALA A 282 2.27 16.31 12.33
C ALA A 282 3.54 15.65 12.87
N LEU A 283 3.47 14.38 13.27
CA LEU A 283 4.65 13.62 13.70
C LEU A 283 5.67 13.43 12.57
N VAL A 284 5.23 13.19 11.33
CA VAL A 284 6.12 13.14 10.16
C VAL A 284 6.85 14.48 9.97
N LEU A 285 6.10 15.58 10.01
CA LEU A 285 6.67 16.93 9.85
C LEU A 285 7.65 17.29 10.97
N LEU A 286 7.30 16.98 12.22
CA LEU A 286 8.16 17.25 13.39
C LEU A 286 9.44 16.41 13.38
N ARG A 287 9.36 15.15 12.93
CA ARG A 287 10.52 14.26 12.83
C ARG A 287 11.38 14.55 11.60
N GLY A 288 10.83 15.25 10.60
CA GLY A 288 11.45 15.42 9.29
C GLY A 288 11.67 14.11 8.53
N ARG A 289 10.95 13.04 8.92
CA ARG A 289 11.13 11.66 8.46
C ARG A 289 9.79 10.95 8.44
N GLN A 290 9.63 10.01 7.51
CA GLN A 290 8.40 9.23 7.40
C GLN A 290 8.22 8.30 8.61
N LEU A 291 6.98 8.05 9.01
CA LEU A 291 6.70 7.05 10.05
C LEU A 291 7.07 5.66 9.52
N ALA A 292 7.54 4.80 10.41
CA ALA A 292 7.84 3.42 10.04
C ALA A 292 6.55 2.72 9.59
N GLU A 293 6.60 2.07 8.43
CA GLU A 293 5.59 1.11 8.01
C GLU A 293 5.72 -0.15 8.89
N ASP A 294 4.88 -0.26 9.91
CA ASP A 294 4.87 -1.37 10.84
C ASP A 294 3.46 -1.60 11.40
N TRP A 295 2.78 -2.62 10.87
CA TRP A 295 1.38 -2.91 11.21
C TRP A 295 1.17 -2.89 12.74
N PRO A 296 0.10 -2.29 13.26
CA PRO A 296 -1.03 -1.76 12.51
C PRO A 296 -0.80 -0.35 11.96
N SER A 297 0.40 0.23 12.11
CA SER A 297 0.74 1.58 11.65
C SER A 297 1.23 1.57 10.20
N THR A 298 0.78 2.56 9.42
CA THR A 298 1.31 2.87 8.10
C THR A 298 1.48 4.39 7.93
N PRO A 299 2.59 4.88 7.34
CA PRO A 299 2.69 6.25 6.86
C PRO A 299 1.76 6.53 5.67
N CYS A 300 1.12 5.52 5.07
CA CYS A 300 0.31 5.58 3.86
C CYS A 300 0.90 6.47 2.75
N SER A 301 1.95 5.98 2.12
CA SER A 301 2.70 6.72 1.11
C SER A 301 2.37 6.26 -0.32
N LEU A 302 1.19 6.59 -0.83
CA LEU A 302 0.82 6.25 -2.21
C LEU A 302 1.48 7.17 -3.22
N PHE A 303 2.24 6.57 -4.15
CA PHE A 303 2.89 7.23 -5.27
C PHE A 303 3.80 8.38 -4.83
N MET A 304 4.65 8.18 -3.84
CA MET A 304 5.45 9.28 -3.27
C MET A 304 6.66 9.70 -4.11
N TRP A 305 7.14 8.81 -4.98
CA TRP A 305 8.43 8.98 -5.67
C TRP A 305 8.38 10.12 -6.69
N ASN A 306 9.52 10.79 -6.90
CA ASN A 306 9.63 11.71 -8.04
C ASN A 306 9.70 10.92 -9.36
N GLY A 307 9.55 11.61 -10.50
CA GLY A 307 9.53 10.95 -11.81
C GLY A 307 10.76 10.07 -12.09
N GLU A 308 11.96 10.55 -11.79
CA GLU A 308 13.19 9.79 -12.04
C GLU A 308 13.30 8.56 -11.13
N GLN A 309 12.95 8.71 -9.85
CA GLN A 309 12.90 7.60 -8.88
C GLN A 309 11.84 6.56 -9.28
N ALA A 310 10.65 7.02 -9.67
CA ALA A 310 9.54 6.17 -10.11
C ALA A 310 9.90 5.36 -11.36
N GLU A 311 10.54 5.98 -12.35
CA GLU A 311 11.01 5.30 -13.56
C GLU A 311 12.05 4.22 -13.23
N ARG A 312 13.03 4.56 -12.38
CA ARG A 312 14.06 3.61 -11.94
C ARG A 312 13.47 2.46 -11.14
N LEU A 313 12.57 2.75 -10.19
CA LEU A 313 11.85 1.74 -9.42
C LEU A 313 11.07 0.83 -10.37
N ALA A 314 10.31 1.37 -11.33
CA ALA A 314 9.59 0.57 -12.31
C ALA A 314 10.55 -0.30 -13.14
N ARG A 315 11.68 0.25 -13.60
CA ARG A 315 12.66 -0.48 -14.40
C ARG A 315 13.33 -1.62 -13.62
N LEU A 316 13.58 -1.44 -12.33
CA LEU A 316 14.27 -2.43 -11.50
C LEU A 316 13.33 -3.47 -10.90
N THR A 317 12.04 -3.14 -10.75
CA THR A 317 11.07 -3.97 -10.01
C THR A 317 9.89 -4.46 -10.84
N MET A 318 9.64 -3.88 -12.01
CA MET A 318 8.48 -4.21 -12.84
C MET A 318 8.82 -4.55 -14.30
N THR A 319 9.91 -4.02 -14.87
CA THR A 319 10.22 -4.19 -16.30
C THR A 319 11.66 -4.69 -16.53
N GLY A 320 12.00 -5.08 -17.75
CA GLY A 320 13.36 -5.54 -18.10
C GLY A 320 13.73 -6.93 -17.57
N LYS A 321 15.04 -7.25 -17.62
CA LYS A 321 15.63 -8.52 -17.13
C LYS A 321 16.38 -8.39 -15.80
N THR A 322 16.70 -7.16 -15.38
CA THR A 322 17.37 -6.95 -14.10
C THR A 322 16.34 -6.99 -12.97
N ARG A 323 16.63 -7.72 -11.90
CA ARG A 323 15.78 -7.89 -10.73
C ARG A 323 16.58 -7.67 -9.46
N LEU A 324 15.94 -7.04 -8.47
CA LEU A 324 16.41 -7.04 -7.10
C LEU A 324 15.79 -8.25 -6.39
N VAL A 325 16.62 -9.24 -6.07
CA VAL A 325 16.21 -10.47 -5.39
C VAL A 325 16.72 -10.50 -3.96
N LEU A 326 15.94 -11.15 -3.09
CA LEU A 326 16.23 -11.34 -1.67
C LEU A 326 16.54 -12.81 -1.39
N ALA A 327 17.44 -13.07 -0.46
CA ALA A 327 17.88 -14.42 -0.12
C ALA A 327 18.02 -14.62 1.39
N THR A 328 17.83 -15.86 1.82
CA THR A 328 18.18 -16.32 3.18
C THR A 328 19.69 -16.42 3.32
N ARG A 329 20.16 -16.57 4.57
CA ARG A 329 21.59 -16.79 4.86
C ARG A 329 22.12 -18.05 4.18
N GLU A 330 21.35 -19.12 4.14
CA GLU A 330 21.81 -20.40 3.58
C GLU A 330 21.98 -20.30 2.06
N VAL A 331 21.08 -19.60 1.37
CA VAL A 331 21.20 -19.32 -0.06
C VAL A 331 22.46 -18.50 -0.34
N ALA A 332 22.71 -17.44 0.45
CA ALA A 332 23.91 -16.61 0.30
C ALA A 332 25.21 -17.40 0.54
N GLN A 333 25.23 -18.32 1.51
CA GLN A 333 26.38 -19.15 1.84
C GLN A 333 26.68 -20.25 0.82
N SER A 334 25.72 -20.60 -0.04
CA SER A 334 25.93 -21.61 -1.09
C SER A 334 26.92 -21.18 -2.18
N GLY A 335 27.15 -19.87 -2.35
CA GLY A 335 28.06 -19.30 -3.36
C GLY A 335 27.59 -19.41 -4.82
N ALA A 336 26.50 -20.13 -5.10
CA ALA A 336 26.05 -20.46 -6.46
C ALA A 336 24.71 -19.81 -6.81
N LEU A 337 24.66 -18.48 -6.93
CA LEU A 337 23.42 -17.78 -7.31
C LEU A 337 23.00 -18.03 -8.77
N VAL A 338 23.96 -18.17 -9.68
CA VAL A 338 23.69 -18.39 -11.11
C VAL A 338 23.03 -19.75 -11.32
N GLY A 339 21.93 -19.77 -12.07
CA GLY A 339 21.07 -20.94 -12.29
C GLY A 339 19.99 -21.15 -11.22
N MET A 340 19.99 -20.40 -10.10
CA MET A 340 18.91 -20.48 -9.13
C MET A 340 17.60 -19.95 -9.70
N SER A 341 16.49 -20.60 -9.33
CA SER A 341 15.14 -20.14 -9.67
C SER A 341 14.81 -18.84 -8.92
N VAL A 342 14.23 -17.87 -9.62
CA VAL A 342 13.73 -16.62 -9.05
C VAL A 342 12.23 -16.73 -8.85
N VAL A 343 11.78 -16.74 -7.58
CA VAL A 343 10.36 -16.82 -7.24
C VAL A 343 9.81 -15.42 -7.03
N HIS A 344 8.86 -15.00 -7.87
CA HIS A 344 8.20 -13.70 -7.75
C HIS A 344 7.21 -13.67 -6.58
N HIS A 345 7.25 -12.61 -5.76
CA HIS A 345 6.41 -12.40 -4.56
C HIS A 345 4.89 -12.37 -4.81
N GLY A 346 4.45 -12.29 -6.06
CA GLY A 346 3.08 -11.96 -6.45
C GLY A 346 2.14 -13.10 -6.88
N GLY A 347 2.52 -14.37 -6.80
CA GLY A 347 1.51 -15.40 -7.06
C GLY A 347 2.01 -16.83 -7.11
N SER A 348 1.49 -17.64 -6.18
CA SER A 348 1.37 -19.08 -6.37
C SER A 348 0.43 -19.37 -7.56
N GLY A 349 1.00 -19.35 -8.76
CA GLY A 349 0.49 -20.05 -9.95
C GLY A 349 -0.47 -19.31 -10.88
N ALA A 350 -0.61 -17.98 -10.84
CA ALA A 350 -1.24 -17.28 -11.98
C ALA A 350 -0.17 -16.80 -12.98
N PHE A 351 1.04 -16.49 -12.49
CA PHE A 351 2.17 -16.03 -13.29
C PHE A 351 3.55 -16.50 -12.77
N GLY A 352 3.60 -17.34 -11.73
CA GLY A 352 4.85 -17.80 -11.11
C GLY A 352 5.10 -19.28 -11.35
N THR A 353 6.29 -19.61 -11.84
CA THR A 353 6.86 -20.96 -11.79
C THR A 353 6.97 -21.39 -10.32
N ARG A 354 6.39 -22.53 -9.95
CA ARG A 354 6.76 -23.17 -8.69
C ARG A 354 8.19 -23.70 -8.87
N ALA A 355 9.02 -23.55 -7.84
CA ALA A 355 10.30 -24.25 -7.79
C ALA A 355 10.05 -25.74 -8.10
N ALA A 356 10.93 -26.33 -8.91
CA ALA A 356 10.78 -27.74 -9.25
C ALA A 356 10.79 -28.57 -7.95
N PRO A 357 10.00 -29.66 -7.85
CA PRO A 357 10.06 -30.54 -6.70
C PRO A 357 11.52 -30.97 -6.45
N GLY A 358 12.10 -30.55 -5.31
CA GLY A 358 13.50 -30.82 -4.96
C GLY A 358 14.47 -29.64 -5.06
N GLU A 359 14.10 -28.51 -5.66
CA GLU A 359 14.90 -27.28 -5.57
C GLU A 359 14.81 -26.71 -4.14
N GLN A 360 15.86 -26.94 -3.34
CA GLN A 360 15.91 -26.51 -1.94
C GLN A 360 16.29 -25.04 -1.76
N LEU A 361 16.93 -24.42 -2.75
CA LEU A 361 17.45 -23.05 -2.67
C LEU A 361 16.90 -22.21 -3.83
N VAL A 362 16.21 -21.13 -3.47
CA VAL A 362 15.65 -20.15 -4.41
C VAL A 362 15.97 -18.74 -3.93
N VAL A 363 15.90 -17.78 -4.85
CA VAL A 363 15.92 -16.36 -4.51
C VAL A 363 14.55 -15.74 -4.78
N HIS A 364 14.19 -14.72 -4.01
CA HIS A 364 12.86 -14.13 -4.07
C HIS A 364 12.89 -12.74 -4.68
N ASP A 365 12.24 -12.56 -5.82
CA ASP A 365 11.95 -11.21 -6.33
C ASP A 365 10.79 -10.65 -5.49
N SER A 366 11.14 -9.99 -4.39
CA SER A 366 10.23 -9.51 -3.33
C SER A 366 10.48 -8.07 -2.93
N ILE A 367 11.10 -7.29 -3.81
CA ILE A 367 11.41 -5.89 -3.53
C ILE A 367 10.17 -5.06 -3.20
N LEU A 368 9.02 -5.33 -3.82
CA LEU A 368 7.76 -4.63 -3.51
C LEU A 368 7.26 -4.87 -2.07
N ARG A 369 7.88 -5.79 -1.30
CA ARG A 369 7.66 -5.98 0.14
C ARG A 369 8.43 -4.99 1.02
N VAL A 370 9.40 -4.28 0.44
CA VAL A 370 10.32 -3.39 1.15
C VAL A 370 10.35 -2.00 0.52
N ALA A 371 10.36 -1.91 -0.80
CA ALA A 371 10.30 -0.67 -1.54
C ALA A 371 9.34 -0.82 -2.72
N GLY A 372 8.28 -0.02 -2.75
CA GLY A 372 7.27 -0.07 -3.80
C GLY A 372 6.65 1.29 -4.03
N PHE A 373 5.73 1.36 -5.01
CA PHE A 373 5.03 2.61 -5.29
C PHE A 373 4.14 3.09 -4.14
N THR A 374 3.79 2.21 -3.24
CA THR A 374 2.94 2.51 -2.08
C THR A 374 3.68 2.35 -0.76
N LEU A 375 4.84 1.70 -0.76
CA LEU A 375 5.55 1.24 0.43
C LEU A 375 6.91 1.93 0.56
N LEU A 376 7.18 2.44 1.77
CA LEU A 376 8.41 3.16 2.08
C LEU A 376 9.01 2.76 3.41
N HIS A 377 10.34 2.67 3.42
CA HIS A 377 11.12 2.75 4.64
C HIS A 377 12.08 3.94 4.50
N ASP A 378 12.06 4.83 5.48
CA ASP A 378 12.78 6.12 5.46
C ASP A 378 14.27 5.96 5.11
N ASP A 379 14.91 4.93 5.67
CA ASP A 379 16.33 4.59 5.46
C ASP A 379 16.69 4.24 3.99
N LEU A 380 15.70 4.00 3.13
CA LEU A 380 15.86 3.56 1.75
C LEU A 380 15.52 4.64 0.71
N ILE A 381 14.96 5.79 1.09
CA ILE A 381 14.44 6.78 0.13
C ILE A 381 15.56 7.32 -0.78
N ASP A 382 16.58 7.91 -0.17
CA ASP A 382 17.74 8.51 -0.84
C ASP A 382 18.66 7.44 -1.46
N ALA A 383 18.50 6.18 -1.10
CA ALA A 383 19.23 5.07 -1.71
C ALA A 383 18.91 4.95 -3.21
N PHE A 384 17.72 5.41 -3.63
CA PHE A 384 17.29 5.47 -5.03
C PHE A 384 17.80 6.69 -5.78
N ASP A 385 18.53 7.64 -5.21
CA ASP A 385 19.00 8.82 -5.95
C ASP A 385 20.27 8.55 -6.77
N LEU A 386 20.41 9.11 -7.98
CA LEU A 386 21.70 8.99 -8.67
C LEU A 386 22.72 9.90 -7.97
N PRO A 387 23.96 9.45 -7.77
CA PRO A 387 25.02 10.36 -7.37
C PRO A 387 25.16 11.45 -8.43
N THR A 388 25.30 12.70 -8.00
CA THR A 388 25.51 13.83 -8.92
C THR A 388 26.86 13.67 -9.60
N ILE A 389 26.85 13.23 -10.86
CA ILE A 389 28.03 13.23 -11.69
C ILE A 389 28.10 14.61 -12.36
N GLY A 390 29.24 15.29 -12.26
CA GLY A 390 29.45 16.61 -12.86
C GLY A 390 29.14 16.63 -14.36
N ARG A 391 29.09 17.81 -15.00
CA ARG A 391 28.82 17.93 -16.44
C ARG A 391 29.80 17.08 -17.26
N LEU A 392 29.31 15.99 -17.85
CA LEU A 392 30.04 15.11 -18.76
C LEU A 392 29.74 15.43 -20.22
N THR A 393 30.65 15.10 -21.13
CA THR A 393 30.38 15.10 -22.58
C THR A 393 29.38 13.99 -22.96
N SER A 394 28.77 14.03 -24.14
CA SER A 394 27.71 13.06 -24.53
C SER A 394 28.16 11.60 -24.50
N THR A 395 29.38 11.27 -24.92
CA THR A 395 29.93 9.91 -24.84
C THR A 395 30.36 9.52 -23.44
N GLN A 396 30.84 10.47 -22.64
CA GLN A 396 31.09 10.23 -21.21
C GLN A 396 29.77 10.08 -20.43
N ALA A 397 28.67 10.64 -20.91
CA ALA A 397 27.38 10.63 -20.23
C ALA A 397 26.81 9.21 -20.11
N ASP A 398 26.94 8.36 -21.14
CA ASP A 398 26.41 6.99 -21.09
C ASP A 398 27.21 6.11 -20.13
N ALA A 399 28.55 6.09 -20.26
CA ALA A 399 29.42 5.36 -19.33
C ALA A 399 29.31 5.90 -17.89
N GLY A 400 29.21 7.22 -17.75
CA GLY A 400 28.99 7.88 -16.47
C GLY A 400 27.65 7.47 -15.85
N ARG A 401 26.58 7.40 -16.64
CA ARG A 401 25.26 6.97 -16.18
C ARG A 401 25.27 5.51 -15.73
N GLU A 402 25.88 4.61 -16.49
CA GLU A 402 26.01 3.20 -16.10
C GLU A 402 26.78 3.05 -14.77
N ALA A 403 27.88 3.78 -14.63
CA ALA A 403 28.63 3.83 -13.37
C ALA A 403 27.80 4.42 -12.21
N ALA A 404 27.00 5.46 -12.47
CA ALA A 404 26.08 6.05 -11.50
C ALA A 404 25.03 5.05 -11.02
N GLU A 405 24.44 4.31 -11.95
CA GLU A 405 23.43 3.30 -11.68
C GLU A 405 24.01 2.14 -10.87
N LEU A 406 25.20 1.66 -11.22
CA LEU A 406 25.89 0.61 -10.46
C LEU A 406 26.23 1.07 -9.03
N LEU A 407 26.69 2.31 -8.87
CA LEU A 407 26.98 2.89 -7.55
C LEU A 407 25.70 3.03 -6.72
N MET A 408 24.60 3.49 -7.32
CA MET A 408 23.29 3.57 -6.69
C MET A 408 22.81 2.17 -6.27
N MET A 409 22.92 1.17 -7.15
CA MET A 409 22.55 -0.23 -6.86
C MET A 409 23.30 -0.77 -5.64
N ARG A 410 24.63 -0.61 -5.60
CA ARG A 410 25.46 -1.05 -4.47
C ARG A 410 25.07 -0.35 -3.17
N ARG A 411 24.81 0.96 -3.21
CA ARG A 411 24.36 1.73 -2.04
C ARG A 411 22.99 1.23 -1.55
N LEU A 412 22.06 0.98 -2.47
CA LEU A 412 20.75 0.42 -2.15
C LEU A 412 20.86 -0.95 -1.51
N LEU A 413 21.64 -1.87 -2.10
CA LEU A 413 21.85 -3.21 -1.54
C LEU A 413 22.42 -3.14 -0.13
N ARG A 414 23.46 -2.33 0.10
CA ARG A 414 24.06 -2.17 1.43
C ARG A 414 23.04 -1.70 2.47
N ARG A 415 22.26 -0.66 2.16
CA ARG A 415 21.26 -0.13 3.10
C ARG A 415 20.10 -1.10 3.32
N LEU A 416 19.69 -1.78 2.26
CA LEU A 416 18.65 -2.79 2.32
C LEU A 416 19.07 -3.97 3.19
N GLU A 417 20.29 -4.50 3.05
CA GLU A 417 20.79 -5.59 3.89
C GLU A 417 20.93 -5.17 5.36
N VAL A 418 21.38 -3.94 5.63
CA VAL A 418 21.39 -3.39 7.01
C VAL A 418 19.98 -3.36 7.58
N TRP A 419 19.00 -2.87 6.82
CA TRP A 419 17.61 -2.82 7.23
C TRP A 419 17.03 -4.23 7.44
N LEU A 420 17.24 -5.16 6.50
CA LEU A 420 16.81 -6.55 6.60
C LEU A 420 17.41 -7.26 7.82
N GLY A 421 18.70 -7.04 8.09
CA GLY A 421 19.42 -7.60 9.22
C GLY A 421 18.93 -7.09 10.57
N ARG A 422 18.60 -5.78 10.64
CA ARG A 422 18.07 -5.11 11.83
C ARG A 422 16.62 -5.51 12.11
N GLU A 423 15.76 -5.36 11.11
CA GLU A 423 14.32 -5.54 11.27
C GLU A 423 13.92 -7.02 11.27
N ARG A 424 14.53 -7.84 10.39
CA ARG A 424 14.21 -9.26 10.18
C ARG A 424 12.73 -9.53 9.88
N ARG A 425 12.03 -8.52 9.36
CA ARG A 425 10.59 -8.54 9.14
C ARG A 425 10.18 -9.26 7.84
N VAL A 426 11.08 -9.43 6.89
CA VAL A 426 10.77 -10.10 5.61
C VAL A 426 11.16 -11.57 5.72
N LEU A 427 10.17 -12.46 5.63
CA LEU A 427 10.33 -13.88 5.88
C LEU A 427 10.00 -14.69 4.63
N GLU A 428 10.77 -15.74 4.37
CA GLU A 428 10.35 -16.82 3.48
C GLU A 428 9.18 -17.57 4.15
N THR A 429 8.01 -17.59 3.52
CA THR A 429 6.79 -18.16 4.10
C THR A 429 6.92 -19.65 4.41
N ALA A 430 7.65 -20.39 3.57
CA ALA A 430 7.78 -21.84 3.69
C ALA A 430 8.65 -22.27 4.88
N SER A 431 9.78 -21.60 5.08
CA SER A 431 10.75 -21.94 6.13
C SER A 431 10.62 -21.09 7.39
N GLY A 432 9.96 -19.93 7.30
CA GLY A 432 9.93 -18.91 8.34
C GLY A 432 11.26 -18.20 8.55
N ARG A 433 12.26 -18.42 7.69
CA ARG A 433 13.58 -17.80 7.80
C ARG A 433 13.55 -16.37 7.28
N PRO A 434 14.26 -15.44 7.94
CA PRO A 434 14.36 -14.07 7.44
C PRO A 434 15.20 -14.03 6.15
N LEU A 435 14.78 -13.18 5.23
CA LEU A 435 15.58 -12.78 4.08
C LEU A 435 16.55 -11.68 4.54
N LEU A 436 17.85 -11.95 4.43
CA LEU A 436 18.90 -11.11 5.01
C LEU A 436 19.82 -10.51 3.96
N HIS A 437 19.86 -11.09 2.77
CA HIS A 437 20.75 -10.71 1.70
C HIS A 437 19.97 -10.20 0.49
N ALA A 438 20.57 -9.28 -0.27
CA ALA A 438 19.96 -8.69 -1.45
C ALA A 438 20.96 -8.64 -2.61
N TYR A 439 20.48 -8.92 -3.81
CA TYR A 439 21.29 -8.95 -5.03
C TYR A 439 20.56 -8.29 -6.18
N PHE A 440 21.32 -7.63 -7.06
CA PHE A 440 20.84 -7.34 -8.41
C PHE A 440 21.30 -8.46 -9.33
N VAL A 441 20.34 -9.12 -9.99
CA VAL A 441 20.58 -10.23 -10.91
C VAL A 441 19.95 -9.93 -12.26
N SER A 442 20.49 -10.52 -13.32
CA SER A 442 19.80 -10.63 -14.61
C SER A 442 19.09 -11.98 -14.66
N ILE A 443 17.84 -12.01 -15.11
CA ILE A 443 17.08 -13.26 -15.30
C ILE A 443 17.02 -13.70 -16.77
N ASP A 444 17.01 -15.02 -16.99
CA ASP A 444 16.77 -15.63 -18.30
C ASP A 444 15.27 -15.77 -18.61
N GLY A 445 14.94 -16.45 -19.73
CA GLY A 445 13.55 -16.68 -20.15
C GLY A 445 12.76 -17.61 -19.22
N ASP A 446 13.45 -18.40 -18.40
CA ASP A 446 12.89 -19.38 -17.47
C ASP A 446 12.78 -18.83 -16.04
N ASN A 447 13.01 -17.51 -15.85
CA ASN A 447 13.10 -16.85 -14.56
C ASN A 447 14.18 -17.44 -13.65
N ARG A 448 15.31 -17.88 -14.21
CA ARG A 448 16.50 -18.26 -13.45
C ARG A 448 17.52 -17.14 -13.48
N VAL A 449 18.39 -17.09 -12.49
CA VAL A 449 19.51 -16.14 -12.43
C VAL A 449 20.50 -16.45 -13.55
N ALA A 450 20.55 -15.60 -14.58
CA ALA A 450 21.50 -15.71 -15.68
C ALA A 450 22.88 -15.16 -15.30
N SER A 451 22.91 -14.02 -14.58
CA SER A 451 24.15 -13.40 -14.12
C SER A 451 23.93 -12.51 -12.90
N LEU A 452 24.99 -12.31 -12.12
CA LEU A 452 25.03 -11.35 -11.01
C LEU A 452 25.42 -9.97 -11.55
N VAL A 453 24.57 -8.97 -11.35
CA VAL A 453 24.78 -7.59 -11.81
C VAL A 453 25.47 -6.77 -10.73
N ALA A 454 24.98 -6.84 -9.49
CA ALA A 454 25.59 -6.19 -8.35
C ALA A 454 25.30 -6.94 -7.05
N MET A 455 26.21 -6.82 -6.10
CA MET A 455 26.07 -7.29 -4.71
C MET A 455 26.47 -6.16 -3.75
N ALA A 456 26.00 -6.23 -2.50
CA ALA A 456 26.52 -5.35 -1.46
C ALA A 456 28.04 -5.58 -1.36
N ALA A 457 28.83 -4.51 -1.46
CA ALA A 457 30.27 -4.61 -1.22
C ALA A 457 30.48 -5.03 0.24
N ALA A 458 31.36 -6.02 0.46
CA ALA A 458 31.72 -6.52 1.78
C ALA A 458 32.30 -5.43 2.68
#